data_AF-A0A962E7T9-F1
#
_entry.id   AF-A0A962E7T9-F1
#
_cell.length_a   1.000
_cell.length_b   1.000
_cell.length_c   1.000
_cell.angle_alpha   90.00
_cell.angle_beta   90.00
_cell.angle_gamma   90.00
#
_symmetry.space_group_name_H-M   'P 1'
#
loop_
_entity.id
_entity.type
_entity.pdbx_description
1 polymer ?
#
loop_
_entity_poly.entity_id
_entity_poly.type
_entity_poly.pdbx_seq_one_letter_code
_entity_poly.pdbx_strand_id
1 'polypeptide(L)'
;MIQLTRFLAALLITGSLSTFVMAAPADETPEARAQRIAQALEVDPTSEALQPERTWLLGWIYQNRDLRMIVCDIFKPIQADDYPYAGVLVTQMIIGNAAFQLRNPDRRTDHQATQLAGVESGLKAYAKIIDQHPDARLAYLDDLLAAKRLGNLPSAVATLIDGKCNLPKEED
;
A
#
# COMPACT_ATOMS: atom_id res chain seq x y z
N MET A 1 3.20 59.01 50.28
CA MET A 1 4.26 59.60 49.45
C MET A 1 5.02 58.47 48.77
N ILE A 2 5.18 58.57 47.44
CA ILE A 2 6.28 57.98 46.62
C ILE A 2 6.26 56.44 46.50
N GLN A 3 5.73 55.83 45.44
CA GLN A 3 6.16 55.73 44.02
C GLN A 3 6.92 54.43 43.70
N LEU A 4 6.44 53.79 42.62
CA LEU A 4 7.17 53.07 41.57
C LEU A 4 8.14 51.94 41.96
N THR A 5 7.85 50.73 41.46
CA THR A 5 8.49 50.29 40.20
C THR A 5 7.73 49.14 39.55
N ARG A 6 7.45 49.31 38.25
CA ARG A 6 6.81 48.34 37.36
C ARG A 6 7.89 47.42 36.80
N PHE A 7 7.67 46.11 36.80
CA PHE A 7 8.36 45.19 35.89
C PHE A 7 7.31 44.41 35.09
N LEU A 8 7.04 44.88 33.87
CA LEU A 8 6.40 44.06 32.85
C LEU A 8 7.48 43.16 32.24
N ALA A 9 7.40 41.86 32.51
CA ALA A 9 8.10 40.86 31.71
C ALA A 9 7.15 40.43 30.57
N ALA A 10 7.35 40.98 29.38
CA ALA A 10 6.67 40.53 28.17
C ALA A 10 7.38 39.27 27.65
N LEU A 11 6.77 38.11 27.86
CA LEU A 11 7.24 36.83 27.35
C LEU A 11 6.64 36.60 25.95
N LEU A 12 7.41 36.92 24.91
CA LEU A 12 7.08 36.58 23.52
C LEU A 12 7.36 35.08 23.29
N ILE A 13 6.32 34.25 23.34
CA ILE A 13 6.39 32.85 22.91
C ILE A 13 6.15 32.82 21.40
N THR A 14 7.20 32.90 20.62
CA THR A 14 7.18 32.59 19.18
C THR A 14 7.20 31.06 19.03
N GLY A 15 6.03 30.45 18.84
CA GLY A 15 5.91 29.04 18.49
C GLY A 15 6.32 28.80 17.04
N SER A 16 7.52 28.25 16.82
CA SER A 16 7.94 27.77 15.51
C SER A 16 7.19 26.49 15.17
N LEU A 17 6.37 26.51 14.10
CA LEU A 17 5.88 25.29 13.47
C LEU A 17 7.07 24.58 12.81
N SER A 18 7.60 23.55 13.45
CA SER A 18 8.52 22.61 12.80
C SER A 18 7.69 21.65 11.94
N THR A 19 7.69 21.87 10.63
CA THR A 19 7.28 20.84 9.66
C THR A 19 8.35 19.73 9.68
N PHE A 20 7.98 18.55 10.17
CA PHE A 20 8.84 17.37 10.04
C PHE A 20 8.83 16.91 8.58
N VAL A 21 9.82 17.33 7.82
CA VAL A 21 10.18 16.66 6.56
C VAL A 21 10.96 15.41 6.93
N MET A 22 10.34 14.24 6.76
CA MET A 22 11.02 12.96 6.91
C MET A 22 11.96 12.77 5.71
N ALA A 23 13.23 13.16 5.84
CA ALA A 23 14.24 12.85 4.84
C ALA A 23 14.49 11.33 4.79
N ALA A 24 14.48 10.73 3.59
CA ALA A 24 14.88 9.34 3.42
C ALA A 24 16.38 9.16 3.78
N PRO A 25 16.79 8.05 4.40
CA PRO A 25 18.17 7.84 4.81
C PRO A 25 19.09 7.73 3.57
N ALA A 26 20.27 8.36 3.65
CA ALA A 26 21.18 8.56 2.52
C ALA A 26 21.76 7.26 1.90
N ASP A 27 21.65 6.12 2.59
CA ASP A 27 22.20 4.82 2.18
C ASP A 27 21.11 3.73 1.98
N GLU A 28 19.87 4.13 1.69
CA GLU A 28 18.77 3.16 1.48
C GLU A 28 18.95 2.37 0.18
N THR A 29 18.95 1.03 0.24
CA THR A 29 18.93 0.21 -0.97
C THR A 29 17.59 0.35 -1.70
N PRO A 30 17.52 0.15 -3.03
CA PRO A 30 16.26 0.20 -3.75
C PRO A 30 15.19 -0.74 -3.18
N GLU A 31 15.58 -1.92 -2.70
CA GLU A 31 14.66 -2.89 -2.08
C GLU A 31 14.09 -2.36 -0.76
N ALA A 32 14.94 -1.77 0.09
CA ALA A 32 14.51 -1.16 1.35
C ALA A 32 13.55 0.01 1.09
N ARG A 33 13.89 0.86 0.10
CA ARG A 33 13.02 1.96 -0.36
C ARG A 33 11.68 1.44 -0.86
N ALA A 34 11.69 0.39 -1.68
CA ALA A 34 10.48 -0.23 -2.20
C ALA A 34 9.55 -0.74 -1.09
N GLN A 35 10.11 -1.41 -0.08
CA GLN A 35 9.34 -1.90 1.06
C GLN A 35 8.77 -0.76 1.91
N ARG A 36 9.56 0.30 2.16
CA ARG A 36 9.11 1.49 2.88
C ARG A 36 7.94 2.18 2.18
N ILE A 37 8.05 2.39 0.87
CA ILE A 37 6.99 3.02 0.06
C ILE A 37 5.74 2.13 0.04
N ALA A 38 5.90 0.82 -0.12
CA ALA A 38 4.78 -0.12 -0.09
C ALA A 38 3.96 0.00 1.20
N GLN A 39 4.64 0.03 2.35
CA GLN A 39 4.01 0.21 3.67
C GLN A 39 3.38 1.59 3.83
N ALA A 40 4.06 2.65 3.38
CA ALA A 40 3.50 4.01 3.43
C ALA A 40 2.18 4.13 2.65
N LEU A 41 2.11 3.49 1.48
CA LEU A 41 0.89 3.45 0.64
C LEU A 41 -0.19 2.51 1.20
N GLU A 42 0.13 1.55 2.06
CA GLU A 42 -0.89 0.80 2.83
C GLU A 42 -1.55 1.68 3.91
N VAL A 43 -0.85 2.72 4.39
CA VAL A 43 -1.31 3.62 5.46
C VAL A 43 -2.05 4.84 4.91
N ASP A 44 -1.52 5.43 3.83
CA ASP A 44 -2.11 6.59 3.15
C ASP A 44 -2.19 6.34 1.63
N PRO A 45 -3.19 5.52 1.19
CA PRO A 45 -3.25 4.99 -0.17
C PRO A 45 -3.58 6.04 -1.22
N THR A 46 -4.15 7.18 -0.84
CA THR A 46 -4.58 8.26 -1.73
C THR A 46 -3.66 9.49 -1.64
N SER A 47 -2.59 9.42 -0.86
CA SER A 47 -1.65 10.52 -0.65
C SER A 47 -1.10 11.10 -1.95
N GLU A 48 -1.36 12.38 -2.20
CA GLU A 48 -0.72 13.12 -3.29
C GLU A 48 0.77 13.30 -3.04
N ALA A 49 1.17 13.45 -1.77
CA ALA A 49 2.56 13.61 -1.37
C ALA A 49 3.42 12.36 -1.70
N LEU A 50 2.82 11.18 -1.74
CA LEU A 50 3.50 9.93 -2.11
C LEU A 50 3.43 9.63 -3.62
N GLN A 51 2.83 10.48 -4.45
CA GLN A 51 2.73 10.24 -5.89
C GLN A 51 4.09 10.05 -6.59
N PRO A 52 5.15 10.84 -6.28
CA PRO A 52 6.48 10.60 -6.84
C PRO A 52 7.07 9.25 -6.42
N GLU A 53 6.86 8.85 -5.17
CA GLU A 53 7.34 7.57 -4.63
C GLU A 53 6.59 6.38 -5.24
N ARG A 54 5.27 6.49 -5.42
CA ARG A 54 4.45 5.49 -6.13
C ARG A 54 4.93 5.32 -7.57
N THR A 55 5.21 6.43 -8.26
CA THR A 55 5.70 6.42 -9.65
C THR A 55 7.07 5.76 -9.74
N TRP A 56 7.99 6.15 -8.84
CA TRP A 56 9.31 5.52 -8.77
C TRP A 56 9.21 4.02 -8.51
N LEU A 57 8.39 3.61 -7.55
CA LEU A 57 8.25 2.20 -7.16
C LEU A 57 7.69 1.36 -8.31
N LEU A 58 6.65 1.82 -8.99
CA LEU A 58 6.10 1.11 -10.15
C LEU A 58 7.12 0.98 -11.28
N GLY A 59 7.86 2.05 -11.58
CA GLY A 59 8.93 2.02 -12.58
C GLY A 59 10.05 1.04 -12.21
N TRP A 60 10.44 1.03 -10.93
CA TRP A 60 11.47 0.12 -10.42
C TRP A 60 11.01 -1.34 -10.43
N ILE A 61 9.78 -1.63 -10.00
CA ILE A 61 9.18 -2.97 -10.07
C ILE A 61 9.20 -3.51 -11.51
N TYR A 62 8.79 -2.68 -12.47
CA TYR A 62 8.75 -3.07 -13.89
C TYR A 62 10.13 -3.36 -14.48
N GLN A 63 11.17 -2.67 -14.00
CA GLN A 63 12.54 -2.82 -14.49
C GLN A 63 13.31 -3.95 -13.78
N ASN A 64 12.92 -4.28 -12.55
CA ASN A 64 13.59 -5.29 -11.74
C ASN A 64 13.35 -6.70 -12.29
N ARG A 65 14.41 -7.33 -12.81
CA ARG A 65 14.36 -8.68 -13.41
C ARG A 65 14.30 -9.81 -12.40
N ASP A 66 14.56 -9.54 -11.14
CA ASP A 66 14.43 -10.51 -10.05
C ASP A 66 12.97 -10.69 -9.60
N LEU A 67 12.09 -9.75 -9.96
CA LEU A 67 10.67 -9.81 -9.64
C LEU A 67 9.88 -10.45 -10.78
N ARG A 68 8.95 -11.33 -10.43
CA ARG A 68 7.98 -11.90 -11.35
C ARG A 68 6.72 -11.05 -11.37
N MET A 69 6.42 -10.48 -12.53
CA MET A 69 5.20 -9.70 -12.77
C MET A 69 4.05 -10.65 -13.12
N ILE A 70 3.36 -11.14 -12.09
CA ILE A 70 2.15 -11.95 -12.23
C ILE A 70 1.04 -11.27 -11.44
N VAL A 71 -0.03 -10.93 -12.15
CA VAL A 71 -1.19 -10.21 -11.62
C VAL A 71 -2.42 -10.99 -12.10
N CYS A 72 -3.10 -11.65 -11.18
CA CYS A 72 -4.35 -12.32 -11.50
C CYS A 72 -5.52 -11.33 -11.42
N ASP A 73 -6.60 -11.62 -12.14
CA ASP A 73 -7.82 -10.80 -12.28
C ASP A 73 -8.69 -10.75 -11.00
N ILE A 74 -8.09 -10.77 -9.81
CA ILE A 74 -8.81 -10.79 -8.53
C ILE A 74 -9.62 -9.50 -8.35
N PHE A 75 -9.02 -8.34 -8.62
CA PHE A 75 -9.70 -7.04 -8.56
C PHE A 75 -10.41 -6.65 -9.87
N LYS A 76 -10.71 -7.61 -10.75
CA LYS A 76 -11.51 -7.33 -11.95
C LYS A 76 -12.93 -6.79 -11.65
N PRO A 77 -13.67 -7.27 -10.63
CA PRO A 77 -15.00 -6.75 -10.34
C PRO A 77 -15.02 -5.24 -10.08
N ILE A 78 -14.04 -4.73 -9.31
CA ILE A 78 -13.98 -3.30 -8.98
C ILE A 78 -13.64 -2.42 -10.19
N GLN A 79 -12.97 -2.99 -11.20
CA GLN A 79 -12.72 -2.29 -12.47
C GLN A 79 -13.97 -2.25 -13.36
N ALA A 80 -14.78 -3.31 -13.34
CA ALA A 80 -16.02 -3.39 -14.10
C ALA A 80 -17.11 -2.47 -13.54
N ASP A 81 -17.12 -2.27 -12.22
CA ASP A 81 -18.07 -1.41 -11.52
C ASP A 81 -17.71 0.10 -11.56
N ASP A 82 -16.66 0.49 -12.31
CA ASP A 82 -16.10 1.85 -12.36
C ASP A 82 -15.83 2.44 -10.95
N TYR A 83 -15.33 1.58 -10.04
CA TYR A 83 -15.08 1.96 -8.67
C TYR A 83 -14.01 3.07 -8.61
N PRO A 84 -14.25 4.23 -7.95
CA PRO A 84 -13.36 5.39 -8.02
C PRO A 84 -11.91 5.12 -7.58
N TYR A 85 -11.71 4.13 -6.72
CA TYR A 85 -10.39 3.77 -6.19
C TYR A 85 -9.81 2.48 -6.82
N ALA A 86 -10.40 1.95 -7.89
CA ALA A 86 -9.94 0.72 -8.53
C ALA A 86 -8.46 0.80 -8.93
N GLY A 87 -8.03 1.91 -9.54
CA GLY A 87 -6.63 2.12 -9.93
C GLY A 87 -5.66 2.11 -8.75
N VAL A 88 -6.06 2.70 -7.61
CA VAL A 88 -5.27 2.70 -6.37
C VAL A 88 -5.13 1.28 -5.83
N LEU A 89 -6.23 0.53 -5.75
CA LEU A 89 -6.23 -0.81 -5.18
C LEU A 89 -5.49 -1.84 -6.05
N VAL A 90 -5.66 -1.79 -7.37
CA VAL A 90 -4.91 -2.65 -8.31
C VAL A 90 -3.41 -2.34 -8.26
N THR A 91 -3.05 -1.06 -8.22
CA THR A 91 -1.66 -0.63 -8.04
C THR A 91 -1.07 -1.15 -6.73
N GLN A 92 -1.82 -1.05 -5.64
CA GLN A 92 -1.38 -1.51 -4.32
C GLN A 92 -1.25 -3.04 -4.26
N MET A 93 -2.06 -3.78 -5.02
CA MET A 93 -1.91 -5.23 -5.18
C MET A 93 -0.58 -5.59 -5.85
N ILE A 94 -0.22 -4.90 -6.94
CA ILE A 94 1.07 -5.08 -7.63
C ILE A 94 2.24 -4.77 -6.69
N ILE A 95 2.14 -3.67 -5.95
CA ILE A 95 3.15 -3.27 -4.95
C ILE A 95 3.28 -4.31 -3.84
N GLY A 96 2.16 -4.86 -3.36
CA GLY A 96 2.14 -5.93 -2.37
C GLY A 96 2.81 -7.22 -2.86
N ASN A 97 2.54 -7.61 -4.11
CA ASN A 97 3.20 -8.75 -4.77
C ASN A 97 4.72 -8.56 -4.78
N ALA A 98 5.19 -7.40 -5.22
CA ALA A 98 6.62 -7.09 -5.27
C ALA A 98 7.25 -7.09 -3.87
N ALA A 99 6.60 -6.44 -2.90
CA ALA A 99 7.11 -6.38 -1.52
C ALA A 99 7.20 -7.77 -0.88
N PHE A 100 6.28 -8.68 -1.18
CA PHE A 100 6.36 -10.08 -0.75
C PHE A 100 7.57 -10.80 -1.34
N GLN A 101 7.79 -10.68 -2.64
CA GLN A 101 8.91 -11.32 -3.35
C GLN A 101 10.28 -10.81 -2.88
N LEU A 102 10.37 -9.56 -2.45
CA LEU A 102 11.60 -9.00 -1.86
C LEU A 102 11.89 -9.58 -0.47
N ARG A 103 10.85 -9.82 0.33
CA ARG A 103 11.00 -10.42 1.68
C ARG A 103 11.18 -11.94 1.63
N ASN A 104 10.75 -12.58 0.55
CA ASN A 104 10.75 -14.04 0.39
C ASN A 104 11.35 -14.41 -0.99
N PRO A 105 12.65 -14.18 -1.21
CA PRO A 105 13.28 -14.41 -2.51
C PRO A 105 13.22 -15.89 -2.96
N ASP A 106 13.17 -16.82 -2.01
CA ASP A 106 12.98 -18.26 -2.21
C ASP A 106 11.55 -18.65 -2.66
N ARG A 107 10.57 -17.74 -2.49
CA ARG A 107 9.15 -17.97 -2.81
C ARG A 107 8.64 -17.16 -3.99
N ARG A 108 9.52 -16.63 -4.83
CA ARG A 108 9.14 -15.81 -6.00
C ARG A 108 8.29 -16.55 -7.03
N THR A 109 8.37 -17.88 -7.07
CA THR A 109 7.57 -18.75 -7.93
C THR A 109 6.28 -19.23 -7.26
N ASP A 110 6.08 -18.95 -5.96
CA ASP A 110 4.83 -19.25 -5.26
C ASP A 110 3.78 -18.20 -5.66
N HIS A 111 3.11 -18.47 -6.77
CA HIS A 111 2.12 -17.56 -7.36
C HIS A 111 0.96 -17.31 -6.41
N GLN A 112 0.47 -18.35 -5.73
CA GLN A 112 -0.64 -18.23 -4.78
C GLN A 112 -0.27 -17.34 -3.60
N ALA A 113 0.89 -17.54 -2.97
CA ALA A 113 1.33 -16.70 -1.86
C ALA A 113 1.62 -15.27 -2.29
N THR A 114 2.19 -15.10 -3.49
CA THR A 114 2.41 -13.77 -4.08
C THR A 114 1.08 -13.04 -4.24
N GLN A 115 0.09 -13.66 -4.89
CA GLN A 115 -1.23 -13.03 -5.07
C GLN A 115 -1.94 -12.75 -3.76
N LEU A 116 -1.88 -13.69 -2.80
CA LEU A 116 -2.45 -13.49 -1.48
C LEU A 116 -1.85 -12.24 -0.82
N ALA A 117 -0.52 -12.08 -0.86
CA ALA A 117 0.14 -10.91 -0.30
C ALA A 117 -0.24 -9.61 -1.01
N GLY A 118 -0.41 -9.63 -2.33
CA GLY A 118 -0.95 -8.50 -3.09
C GLY A 118 -2.36 -8.13 -2.65
N VAL A 119 -3.27 -9.10 -2.58
CA VAL A 119 -4.65 -8.88 -2.14
C VAL A 119 -4.66 -8.31 -0.71
N GLU A 120 -3.85 -8.86 0.20
CA GLU A 120 -3.75 -8.33 1.56
C GLU A 120 -3.27 -6.88 1.61
N SER A 121 -2.28 -6.52 0.78
CA SER A 121 -1.80 -5.14 0.64
C SER A 121 -2.90 -4.22 0.11
N GLY A 122 -3.62 -4.64 -0.94
CA GLY A 122 -4.77 -3.92 -1.46
C GLY A 122 -5.89 -3.74 -0.43
N LEU A 123 -6.18 -4.78 0.36
CA LEU A 123 -7.21 -4.73 1.41
C LEU A 123 -6.84 -3.79 2.56
N LYS A 124 -5.55 -3.65 2.91
CA LYS A 124 -5.11 -2.64 3.88
C LYS A 124 -5.36 -1.22 3.36
N ALA A 125 -5.02 -0.96 2.09
CA ALA A 125 -5.34 0.31 1.43
C ALA A 125 -6.85 0.55 1.37
N TYR A 126 -7.65 -0.45 1.00
CA TYR A 126 -9.11 -0.34 0.99
C TYR A 126 -9.67 0.02 2.37
N ALA A 127 -9.18 -0.64 3.44
CA ALA A 127 -9.58 -0.31 4.80
C ALA A 127 -9.29 1.17 5.14
N LYS A 128 -8.15 1.71 4.71
CA LYS A 128 -7.83 3.14 4.88
C LYS A 128 -8.68 4.07 4.04
N ILE A 129 -9.02 3.68 2.82
CA ILE A 129 -9.94 4.44 1.96
C ILE A 129 -11.31 4.54 2.64
N ILE A 130 -11.89 3.45 3.13
CA ILE A 130 -13.23 3.48 3.74
C ILE A 130 -13.26 4.14 5.12
N ASP A 131 -12.13 4.18 5.84
CA ASP A 131 -11.99 4.98 7.07
C ASP A 131 -12.11 6.49 6.77
N GLN A 132 -11.59 6.94 5.61
CA GLN A 132 -11.61 8.34 5.17
C GLN A 132 -12.88 8.70 4.38
N HIS A 133 -13.39 7.75 3.60
CA HIS A 133 -14.51 7.88 2.68
C HIS A 133 -15.49 6.72 2.88
N PRO A 134 -16.38 6.79 3.90
CA PRO A 134 -17.29 5.69 4.22
C PRO A 134 -18.28 5.32 3.10
N ASP A 135 -18.52 6.23 2.16
CA ASP A 135 -19.32 6.03 0.95
C ASP A 135 -18.59 5.23 -0.13
N ALA A 136 -17.26 5.06 -0.01
CA ALA A 136 -16.44 4.25 -0.90
C ALA A 136 -16.55 2.74 -0.61
N ARG A 137 -17.48 2.29 0.23
CA ARG A 137 -17.64 0.86 0.52
C ARG A 137 -18.14 0.11 -0.71
N LEU A 138 -17.61 -1.09 -0.90
CA LEU A 138 -18.01 -1.99 -1.97
C LEU A 138 -18.14 -3.41 -1.42
N ALA A 139 -19.31 -4.02 -1.61
CA ALA A 139 -19.65 -5.33 -1.03
C ALA A 139 -18.59 -6.40 -1.35
N TYR A 140 -18.10 -6.44 -2.59
CA TYR A 140 -17.04 -7.36 -2.99
C TYR A 140 -15.77 -7.25 -2.14
N LEU A 141 -15.31 -6.03 -1.84
CA LEU A 141 -14.10 -5.80 -1.03
C LEU A 141 -14.37 -6.00 0.47
N ASP A 142 -15.58 -5.69 0.92
CA ASP A 142 -16.04 -5.96 2.28
C ASP A 142 -16.06 -7.46 2.59
N ASP A 143 -16.49 -8.29 1.64
CA ASP A 143 -16.49 -9.75 1.77
C ASP A 143 -15.05 -10.30 1.87
N LEU A 144 -14.11 -9.77 1.10
CA LEU A 144 -12.70 -10.12 1.21
C LEU A 144 -12.08 -9.70 2.55
N LEU A 145 -12.42 -8.50 3.06
CA LEU A 145 -12.02 -8.07 4.40
C LEU A 145 -12.61 -9.00 5.48
N ALA A 146 -13.88 -9.39 5.35
CA ALA A 146 -14.51 -10.32 6.27
C ALA A 146 -13.84 -11.70 6.23
N ALA A 147 -13.52 -12.22 5.05
CA ALA A 147 -12.76 -13.46 4.87
C ALA A 147 -11.38 -13.38 5.54
N LYS A 148 -10.68 -12.24 5.44
CA LYS A 148 -9.40 -12.02 6.15
C LYS A 148 -9.56 -12.11 7.66
N ARG A 149 -10.55 -11.43 8.23
CA ARG A 149 -10.84 -11.46 9.67
C ARG A 149 -11.18 -12.86 10.18
N LEU A 150 -11.82 -13.68 9.35
CA LEU A 150 -12.19 -15.05 9.67
C LEU A 150 -11.09 -16.08 9.39
N GLY A 151 -9.92 -15.67 8.87
CA GLY A 151 -8.83 -16.58 8.50
C GLY A 151 -9.05 -17.34 7.18
N ASN A 152 -10.08 -17.00 6.42
CA ASN A 152 -10.49 -17.70 5.20
C ASN A 152 -9.96 -17.06 3.91
N LEU A 153 -9.30 -15.89 3.99
CA LEU A 153 -8.78 -15.19 2.82
C LEU A 153 -7.86 -16.05 1.92
N PRO A 154 -6.93 -16.88 2.44
CA PRO A 154 -6.11 -17.74 1.59
C PRO A 154 -6.93 -18.66 0.68
N SER A 155 -7.99 -19.25 1.23
CA SER A 155 -8.90 -20.12 0.47
C SER A 155 -9.75 -19.33 -0.52
N ALA A 156 -10.27 -18.16 -0.11
CA ALA A 156 -11.02 -17.29 -1.00
C ALA A 156 -10.18 -16.83 -2.20
N VAL A 157 -8.93 -16.43 -1.96
CA VAL A 157 -7.98 -16.04 -3.02
C VAL A 157 -7.66 -17.24 -3.91
N ALA A 158 -7.42 -18.44 -3.34
CA ALA A 158 -7.19 -19.67 -4.11
C ALA A 158 -8.31 -19.95 -5.12
N THR A 159 -9.57 -19.85 -4.68
CA THR A 159 -10.74 -20.03 -5.56
C THR A 159 -10.82 -18.97 -6.66
N LEU A 160 -10.35 -17.74 -6.40
CA LEU A 160 -10.37 -16.65 -7.38
C LEU A 160 -9.26 -16.78 -8.44
N ILE A 161 -8.13 -17.42 -8.09
CA ILE A 161 -7.02 -17.64 -9.02
C ILE A 161 -7.19 -18.91 -9.87
N ASP A 162 -7.94 -19.90 -9.39
CA ASP A 162 -8.14 -21.18 -10.08
C ASP A 162 -8.81 -20.97 -11.45
N GLY A 163 -8.08 -21.33 -12.52
CA GLY A 163 -8.51 -21.18 -13.92
C GLY A 163 -8.54 -19.76 -14.51
N LYS A 164 -8.18 -18.72 -13.75
CA LYS A 164 -8.25 -17.31 -14.21
C LYS A 164 -6.92 -16.56 -14.17
N CYS A 165 -5.91 -17.12 -13.52
CA CYS A 165 -4.57 -16.59 -13.60
C CYS A 165 -3.84 -17.20 -14.80
N ASN A 166 -3.40 -16.38 -15.75
CA ASN A 166 -2.49 -16.80 -16.81
C ASN A 166 -1.10 -17.02 -16.21
N LEU A 167 -0.93 -18.13 -15.51
CA LEU A 167 0.38 -18.59 -15.06
C LEU A 167 1.14 -19.11 -16.28
N PRO A 168 2.44 -18.79 -16.43
CA PRO A 168 3.30 -19.55 -17.32
C PRO A 168 3.15 -21.03 -16.96
N LYS A 169 2.97 -21.90 -17.95
CA LYS A 169 3.04 -23.35 -17.69
C LYS A 169 4.42 -23.63 -17.13
N GLU A 170 4.50 -24.29 -15.97
CA GLU A 170 5.77 -24.86 -15.51
C GLU A 170 6.20 -25.86 -16.60
N GLU A 171 7.33 -25.58 -17.26
CA GLU A 171 8.01 -26.58 -18.06
C GLU A 171 8.80 -27.46 -17.08
N ASP A 172 8.32 -28.69 -16.90
CA ASP A 172 8.97 -29.77 -16.14
C ASP A 172 10.35 -30.13 -16.72
#